data_AF-A0A650GEP9-F1
#
_entry.id   AF-A0A650GEP9-F1
#
_cell.length_a   1.000
_cell.length_b   1.000
_cell.length_c   1.000
_cell.angle_alpha   90.00
_cell.angle_beta   90.00
_cell.angle_gamma   90.00
#
_symmetry.space_group_name_H-M   'P 1'
#
loop_
_entity.id
_entity.type
_entity.pdbx_description
1 polymer ?
#
loop_
_entity_poly.entity_id
_entity_poly.type
_entity_poly.pdbx_seq_one_letter_code
_entity_poly.pdbx_strand_id
1 'polypeptide(L)' 'MSTPANAHRSPDRSAAVLLRFSLDGRAELKRRASELGMTVQQYADWKLLDADPSKPVGGRATGQRPLEGLSA' A
#
# COMPACT_ATOMS: atom_id res chain seq x y z
N MET A 1 20.94 -27.19 -19.32
CA MET A 1 21.26 -25.76 -19.08
C MET A 1 20.77 -25.40 -17.68
N SER A 2 21.63 -24.85 -16.83
CA SER A 2 21.31 -24.53 -15.42
C SER A 2 20.67 -23.14 -15.35
N THR A 3 19.42 -23.04 -14.89
CA THR A 3 18.72 -21.77 -14.76
C THR A 3 19.41 -20.93 -13.68
N PRO A 4 19.80 -19.67 -13.93
CA PRO A 4 20.45 -18.84 -12.93
C PRO A 4 19.53 -18.67 -11.71
N ALA A 5 20.09 -18.75 -10.50
CA ALA A 5 19.35 -18.69 -9.23
C ALA A 5 18.51 -17.41 -9.02
N ASN A 6 18.65 -16.43 -9.92
CA ASN A 6 17.92 -15.17 -9.91
C ASN A 6 16.73 -15.12 -10.88
N ALA A 7 16.44 -16.20 -11.61
CA ALA A 7 15.32 -16.26 -12.57
C ALA A 7 13.93 -16.07 -11.93
N HIS A 8 13.82 -16.23 -10.60
CA HIS A 8 12.60 -16.01 -9.83
C HIS A 8 12.60 -14.69 -9.02
N ARG A 9 13.59 -13.81 -9.18
CA ARG A 9 13.51 -12.46 -8.60
C ARG A 9 12.45 -11.68 -9.37
N SER A 10 11.22 -11.63 -8.83
CA SER A 10 10.23 -10.63 -9.24
C SER A 10 10.91 -9.25 -9.23
N PRO A 11 10.91 -8.50 -10.36
CA PRO A 11 11.42 -7.13 -10.40
C PRO A 11 10.61 -6.17 -9.51
N ASP A 12 9.46 -6.61 -9.00
CA ASP A 12 8.52 -5.83 -8.23
C ASP A 12 8.55 -6.26 -6.75
N ARG A 13 9.72 -6.07 -6.10
CA ARG A 13 9.82 -6.26 -4.65
C ARG A 13 9.12 -5.08 -3.97
N SER A 14 7.86 -5.25 -3.60
CA SER A 14 7.14 -4.30 -2.76
C SER A 14 7.52 -4.49 -1.29
N ALA A 15 7.84 -3.39 -0.61
CA ALA A 15 8.01 -3.34 0.83
C ALA A 15 6.79 -2.63 1.44
N ALA A 16 6.17 -3.24 2.46
CA ALA A 16 5.08 -2.61 3.19
C ALA A 16 5.64 -1.90 4.44
N VAL A 17 5.31 -0.61 4.61
CA VAL A 17 5.68 0.17 5.79
C VAL A 17 4.46 0.36 6.67
N LEU A 18 4.58 0.03 7.95
CA LEU A 18 3.51 0.22 8.92
C LEU A 18 3.68 1.56 9.63
N LEU A 19 2.80 2.52 9.33
CA LEU A 19 2.77 3.82 10.00
C LEU A 19 1.83 3.77 11.20
N ARG A 20 2.32 4.16 12.39
CA ARG A 20 1.53 4.24 13.63
C ARG A 20 1.24 5.70 13.95
N PHE A 21 -0.03 6.00 14.19
CA PHE A 21 -0.49 7.33 14.57
C PHE A 21 -1.35 7.26 15.83
N SER A 22 -1.45 8.36 16.57
CA SER A 22 -2.52 8.54 17.55
C SER A 22 -3.89 8.56 16.84
N LEU A 23 -4.98 8.41 17.60
CA LEU A 23 -6.33 8.47 17.05
C LEU A 23 -6.59 9.81 16.35
N ASP A 24 -6.22 10.91 16.99
CA ASP A 24 -6.38 12.26 16.43
C ASP A 24 -5.51 12.46 15.19
N GLY A 25 -4.27 11.98 15.22
CA GLY A 25 -3.36 12.05 14.07
C GLY A 25 -3.89 11.26 12.87
N ARG A 26 -4.51 10.10 13.11
CA ARG A 26 -5.16 9.31 12.06
C ARG A 26 -6.38 10.01 11.49
N ALA A 27 -7.19 10.68 12.33
CA ALA A 27 -8.36 11.43 11.88
C ALA A 27 -7.95 12.62 11.01
N GLU A 28 -6.94 13.37 11.44
CA GLU A 28 -6.43 14.52 10.69
C GLU A 28 -5.81 14.10 9.35
N LEU A 29 -5.05 13.00 9.32
CA LEU A 29 -4.49 12.44 8.07
C LEU A 29 -5.60 12.09 7.07
N LYS A 30 -6.68 11.45 7.54
CA LYS A 30 -7.85 11.13 6.70
C LYS A 30 -8.54 12.38 6.18
N ARG A 31 -8.72 13.40 7.03
CA ARG A 31 -9.35 14.66 6.64
C ARG A 31 -8.57 15.34 5.52
N ARG A 32 -7.25 15.50 5.69
CA ARG A 32 -6.38 16.13 4.68
C ARG A 32 -6.34 15.35 3.36
N ALA A 33 -6.29 14.02 3.42
CA ALA A 33 -6.36 13.20 2.22
C ALA A 33 -7.70 13.41 1.50
N SER A 34 -8.82 13.42 2.24
CA SER A 34 -10.16 13.63 1.69
C SER A 34 -10.34 15.01 1.06
N GLU A 35 -9.80 16.07 1.67
CA GLU A 35 -9.87 17.44 1.15
C GLU A 35 -9.18 17.59 -0.21
N LEU A 36 -8.18 16.74 -0.47
CA LEU A 36 -7.45 16.70 -1.73
C LEU A 36 -7.99 15.63 -2.70
N GLY A 37 -9.07 14.93 -2.36
CA GLY A 37 -9.62 13.83 -3.16
C GLY A 37 -8.71 12.61 -3.25
N MET A 38 -7.80 12.43 -2.29
CA MET A 38 -6.80 11.36 -2.26
C MET A 38 -7.17 10.28 -1.25
N THR A 39 -6.68 9.05 -1.48
CA THR A 39 -6.62 8.04 -0.43
C THR A 39 -5.53 8.37 0.58
N VAL A 40 -5.61 7.81 1.78
CA VAL A 40 -4.56 7.96 2.82
C VAL A 40 -3.20 7.46 2.33
N GLN A 41 -3.17 6.39 1.54
CA GLN A 41 -1.94 5.85 0.97
C GLN A 41 -1.32 6.84 -0.02
N GLN A 42 -2.10 7.35 -0.97
CA GLN A 42 -1.62 8.36 -1.94
C GLN A 42 -1.11 9.62 -1.24
N TYR A 43 -1.85 10.09 -0.23
CA TYR A 43 -1.43 11.26 0.55
C TYR A 43 -0.11 11.00 1.31
N ALA A 44 0.03 9.81 1.91
CA ALA A 44 1.26 9.43 2.60
C ALA A 44 2.44 9.29 1.64
N ASP A 45 2.27 8.64 0.49
CA ASP A 45 3.32 8.47 -0.51
C ASP A 45 3.74 9.83 -1.10
N TRP A 46 2.79 10.71 -1.37
CA TRP A 46 3.09 12.08 -1.80
C TRP A 46 3.89 12.86 -0.76
N LYS A 47 3.51 12.78 0.52
CA LYS A 47 4.17 13.55 1.59
C LYS A 47 5.48 12.97 2.08
N LEU A 48 5.64 11.66 2.07
CA LEU A 48 6.83 10.98 2.61
C LEU A 48 7.89 10.74 1.55
N LEU A 49 7.49 10.55 0.28
CA LEU A 49 8.36 10.12 -0.80
C LEU A 49 8.38 11.11 -1.97
N ASP A 50 7.70 12.26 -1.86
CA ASP A 50 7.48 13.22 -2.95
C ASP A 50 6.93 12.55 -4.22
N ALA A 51 6.16 11.48 -4.04
CA ALA A 51 5.61 10.71 -5.14
C ALA A 51 4.49 11.47 -5.84
N ASP A 52 4.37 11.30 -7.16
CA ASP A 52 3.26 11.84 -7.94
C ASP A 52 1.94 11.18 -7.51
N PRO A 53 0.99 11.93 -6.92
CA PRO A 53 -0.25 11.37 -6.39
C PRO A 53 -1.21 10.87 -7.47
N SER A 54 -0.99 11.25 -8.73
CA SER A 54 -1.77 10.75 -9.88
C SER A 54 -1.41 9.32 -10.27
N LYS A 55 -0.24 8.83 -9.83
CA LYS A 55 0.16 7.45 -10.08
C LYS A 55 -0.68 6.51 -9.23
N PRO A 56 -1.26 5.46 -9.86
CA PRO A 56 -1.98 4.45 -9.11
C PRO A 56 -1.00 3.73 -8.19
N VAL A 57 -1.19 3.90 -6.88
CA VAL A 57 -0.56 3.07 -5.86
C VAL A 57 -1.21 1.69 -5.94
N GLY A 58 -0.38 0.66 -6.09
CA GLY A 58 -0.84 -0.72 -6.33
C GLY A 58 -1.96 -1.11 -5.37
N GLY A 59 -3.14 -1.43 -5.93
CA GLY A 59 -4.26 -1.95 -5.15
C GLY A 59 -3.90 -3.30 -4.55
N ARG A 60 -4.60 -3.71 -3.48
CA ARG A 60 -4.61 -5.11 -3.06
C ARG A 60 -4.81 -5.97 -4.31
N ALA A 61 -3.90 -6.89 -4.59
CA ALA A 61 -4.13 -7.90 -5.60
C ALA A 61 -5.46 -8.60 -5.25
N THR A 62 -6.49 -8.36 -6.05
CA THR A 62 -7.79 -9.01 -5.95
C THR A 62 -7.53 -10.51 -6.18
N GLY A 63 -7.51 -11.30 -5.11
CA GLY A 63 -7.09 -12.71 -5.18
C GLY A 63 -6.68 -13.38 -3.86
N GLN A 64 -6.54 -12.64 -2.75
CA GLN A 64 -6.51 -13.26 -1.42
C GLN A 64 -7.91 -13.84 -1.14
N ARG A 65 -8.00 -15.18 -1.05
CA ARG A 65 -9.26 -15.95 -0.95
C ARG A 65 -10.17 -15.39 0.16
N PRO A 66 -11.51 -15.45 -0.01
CA PRO A 66 -12.44 -15.16 1.08
C PRO A 66 -12.07 -15.99 2.31
N LEU A 67 -12.14 -15.41 3.51
CA LEU A 67 -11.99 -16.12 4.80
C LEU A 67 -13.20 -17.05 5.08
N GLU A 68 -13.76 -17.66 4.04
CA GLU A 68 -14.79 -18.69 4.14
C GLU A 68 -14.08 -20.02 4.44
N GLY A 69 -13.86 -20.28 5.72
CA GLY A 69 -13.19 -21.51 6.16
C GLY A 69 -12.64 -21.48 7.59
N LEU A 70 -12.64 -20.32 8.25
CA LEU A 70 -12.40 -20.24 9.69
C LEU A 70 -13.73 -20.29 10.44
N SER A 71 -14.41 -21.44 10.33
CA SER A 71 -15.42 -21.82 11.30
C SER A 71 -14.71 -22.34 12.57
N ALA A 72 -15.24 -21.93 13.71
CA ALA A 72 -14.80 -22.16 15.10
C ALA A 72 -14.25 -23.56 15.42
#